data_AF-A0A6N9GRR6-F1
#
_entry.id   AF-A0A6N9GRR6-F1
#
_cell.length_a   1.000
_cell.length_b   1.000
_cell.length_c   1.000
_cell.angle_alpha   90.00
_cell.angle_beta   90.00
_cell.angle_gamma   90.00
#
_symmetry.space_group_name_H-M   'P 1'
#
loop_
_entity.id
_entity.type
_entity.pdbx_description
1 polymer ?
#
loop_
_entity_poly.entity_id
_entity_poly.type
_entity_poly.pdbx_seq_one_letter_code
_entity_poly.pdbx_strand_id
1 'polypeptide(L)' 'MPGASVASATLDVARCKVRELERAAVTLYEDDMLENKNLLVWLNRLSDCLFMMARYADRELPPEMVTGTRRTS' A
#
# COMPACT_ATOMS: atom_id res chain seq x y z
N MET A 1 -5.19 5.54 -9.12
CA MET A 1 -4.00 5.67 -9.98
C MET A 1 -2.79 5.70 -9.06
N PRO A 2 -1.78 4.84 -9.28
CA PRO A 2 -0.54 4.93 -8.54
C PRO A 2 0.29 6.10 -9.08
N GLY A 3 0.92 6.86 -8.20
CA GLY A 3 2.01 7.78 -8.53
C GLY A 3 1.61 9.07 -9.25
N ALA A 4 1.23 10.09 -8.49
CA ALA A 4 1.49 11.47 -8.90
C ALA A 4 2.97 11.87 -8.65
N SER A 5 3.68 11.13 -7.77
CA SER A 5 5.11 11.34 -7.44
C SER A 5 5.89 10.02 -7.32
N VAL A 6 7.23 10.12 -7.46
CA VAL A 6 8.18 9.01 -7.22
C VAL A 6 8.07 8.46 -5.79
N ALA A 7 7.76 9.32 -4.82
CA ALA A 7 7.54 8.94 -3.43
C ALA A 7 6.30 8.05 -3.26
N SER A 8 5.16 8.45 -3.84
CA SER A 8 3.92 7.66 -3.84
C SER A 8 4.06 6.33 -4.58
N ALA A 9 4.75 6.33 -5.74
CA ALA A 9 5.05 5.09 -6.46
C ALA A 9 5.90 4.10 -5.64
N THR A 10 6.91 4.59 -4.92
CA THR A 10 7.76 3.75 -4.05
C THR A 10 6.94 3.15 -2.90
N LEU A 11 6.01 3.93 -2.32
CA LEU A 11 5.14 3.48 -1.25
C LEU A 11 4.08 2.48 -1.73
N ASP A 12 3.57 2.64 -2.96
CA ASP A 12 2.70 1.65 -3.60
C ASP A 12 3.43 0.32 -3.84
N VAL A 13 4.70 0.35 -4.28
CA VAL A 13 5.53 -0.86 -4.42
C VAL A 13 5.75 -1.53 -3.07
N ALA A 14 6.07 -0.77 -2.03
CA ALA A 14 6.19 -1.30 -0.66
C ALA A 14 4.87 -1.95 -0.20
N ARG A 15 3.72 -1.32 -0.48
CA ARG A 15 2.39 -1.85 -0.16
C ARG A 15 2.09 -3.14 -0.91
N CYS A 16 2.46 -3.27 -2.18
CA CYS A 16 2.36 -4.51 -2.93
C CYS A 16 3.15 -5.65 -2.25
N LYS A 17 4.37 -5.35 -1.77
CA LYS A 17 5.20 -6.35 -1.08
C LYS A 17 4.62 -6.76 0.27
N VAL A 18 4.06 -5.81 1.03
CA VAL A 18 3.35 -6.11 2.29
C VAL A 18 2.13 -7.00 2.05
N ARG A 19 1.35 -6.76 1.00
CA ARG A 19 0.20 -7.63 0.65
C ARG A 19 0.64 -9.03 0.23
N GLU A 20 1.79 -9.17 -0.41
CA GLU A 20 2.39 -10.47 -0.74
C GLU A 20 2.78 -11.24 0.53
N LEU A 21 3.45 -10.57 1.48
CA LEU A 21 3.80 -11.15 2.78
C LEU A 21 2.56 -11.51 3.61
N GLU A 22 1.52 -10.67 3.58
CA GLU A 22 0.25 -10.94 4.25
C GLU A 22 -0.39 -12.22 3.71
N ARG A 23 -0.45 -12.41 2.39
CA ARG A 23 -0.98 -13.65 1.80
C ARG A 23 -0.17 -14.87 2.24
N ALA A 24 1.17 -14.78 2.18
CA ALA A 24 2.03 -15.86 2.64
C ALA A 24 1.86 -16.17 4.14
N ALA A 25 1.72 -15.13 4.97
CA ALA A 25 1.47 -15.28 6.40
C ALA A 25 0.08 -15.87 6.70
N VAL A 26 -0.94 -15.56 5.91
CA VAL A 26 -2.27 -16.18 6.02
C VAL A 26 -2.19 -17.67 5.69
N THR A 27 -1.51 -18.05 4.60
CA THR A 27 -1.31 -19.47 4.27
C THR A 27 -0.58 -20.21 5.39
N LEU A 28 0.49 -19.63 5.93
CA LEU A 28 1.21 -20.22 7.06
C LEU A 28 0.37 -20.32 8.34
N TYR A 29 -0.54 -19.36 8.55
CA TYR A 29 -1.48 -19.39 9.67
C TYR A 29 -2.56 -20.46 9.49
N GLU A 30 -3.06 -20.64 8.26
CA GLU A 30 -4.02 -21.69 7.93
C GLU A 30 -3.43 -23.10 8.02
N ASP A 31 -2.13 -23.24 7.73
CA ASP A 31 -1.37 -24.49 7.86
C ASP A 31 -0.93 -24.78 9.31
N ASP A 32 -1.42 -24.04 10.31
CA ASP A 32 -1.01 -24.11 11.73
C ASP A 32 0.52 -23.93 11.95
N MET A 33 1.23 -23.41 10.96
CA MET A 33 2.67 -23.13 11.01
C MET A 33 2.99 -21.76 11.63
N LEU A 34 1.97 -20.98 11.98
CA LEU A 34 2.12 -19.63 12.51
C LEU A 34 1.21 -19.40 13.72
N GLU A 35 1.73 -19.60 14.92
CA GLU A 35 0.96 -19.42 16.16
C GLU A 35 0.61 -17.95 16.46
N ASN A 36 1.38 -17.01 15.93
CA ASN A 36 1.26 -15.59 16.29
C ASN A 36 0.34 -14.81 15.35
N LYS A 37 -0.95 -14.80 15.69
CA LYS A 37 -1.98 -13.99 15.01
C LYS A 37 -1.70 -12.48 14.98
N ASN A 38 -0.86 -11.97 15.89
CA ASN A 38 -0.51 -10.54 15.90
C ASN A 38 0.28 -10.15 14.64
N LEU A 39 1.00 -11.07 14.01
CA LEU A 39 1.74 -10.79 12.78
C LEU A 39 0.79 -10.37 11.64
N LEU A 40 -0.35 -11.05 11.50
CA LEU A 40 -1.38 -10.70 10.52
C LEU A 40 -1.96 -9.31 10.78
N VAL A 41 -2.23 -8.99 12.05
CA VAL A 41 -2.72 -7.66 12.45
C VAL A 41 -1.68 -6.59 12.11
N TRP A 42 -0.40 -6.85 12.39
CA TRP A 42 0.70 -5.94 12.06
C TRP A 42 0.84 -5.70 10.56
N LEU A 43 0.78 -6.74 9.73
CA LEU A 43 0.86 -6.61 8.27
C LEU A 43 -0.31 -5.80 7.71
N ASN A 44 -1.51 -6.01 8.23
CA ASN A 44 -2.68 -5.22 7.84
C ASN A 44 -2.51 -3.73 8.20
N ARG A 45 -2.04 -3.42 9.43
CA ARG A 45 -1.78 -2.03 9.85
C ARG A 45 -0.64 -1.36 9.08
N LEU A 46 0.38 -2.13 8.70
CA LEU A 46 1.48 -1.63 7.88
C LEU A 46 0.97 -1.22 6.48
N SER A 47 0.08 -2.02 5.90
CA SER A 47 -0.55 -1.72 4.60
C SER A 47 -1.38 -0.42 4.64
N ASP A 48 -2.08 -0.17 5.75
CA ASP A 48 -2.82 1.08 5.99
C ASP A 48 -1.87 2.28 6.15
N CYS A 49 -0.77 2.10 6.90
CA CYS A 49 0.24 3.14 7.11
C CYS A 49 0.92 3.54 5.78
N LEU A 50 1.31 2.57 4.96
CA LEU A 50 1.89 2.82 3.64
C LEU A 50 0.93 3.57 2.72
N PHE A 51 -0.37 3.24 2.76
CA PHE A 51 -1.39 3.98 2.02
C PHE A 51 -1.54 5.43 2.50
N MET A 52 -1.55 5.65 3.81
CA MET A 52 -1.60 6.99 4.40
C MET A 52 -0.36 7.81 4.05
N MET A 53 0.83 7.20 4.08
CA MET A 53 2.07 7.86 3.68
C MET A 53 2.09 8.18 2.19
N ALA A 54 1.57 7.31 1.32
CA ALA A 54 1.48 7.59 -0.12
C ALA A 54 0.58 8.80 -0.39
N ARG A 55 -0.57 8.86 0.31
CA ARG A 55 -1.49 9.99 0.30
C ARG A 55 -0.86 11.28 0.85
N TYR A 56 -0.03 11.17 1.89
CA TYR A 56 0.68 12.31 2.44
C TYR A 56 1.78 12.82 1.50
N ALA A 57 2.51 11.91 0.86
CA ALA A 57 3.51 12.26 -0.15
C ALA A 57 2.88 12.98 -1.35
N ASP A 58 1.65 12.62 -1.71
CA ASP A 58 0.90 13.29 -2.78
C ASP A 58 0.18 14.58 -2.31
N ARG A 59 0.24 14.95 -1.02
CA ARG A 59 -0.47 16.11 -0.46
C ARG A 59 0.12 17.45 -0.91
N GLU A 60 1.42 17.50 -1.22
CA GLU A 60 2.08 18.69 -1.75
C GLU A 60 2.08 18.77 -3.28
N LEU A 61 1.54 17.75 -3.95
CA LEU A 61 1.42 17.77 -5.41
C LEU A 61 0.21 18.59 -5.83
N PRO A 62 0.35 19.43 -6.88
CA PRO A 62 -0.79 20.14 -7.45
C PRO A 62 -1.91 19.15 -7.84
N PRO A 63 -3.18 19.46 -7.54
CA PRO A 63 -4.32 18.58 -7.82
C PRO A 63 -4.47 18.23 -9.31
N GLU A 64 -3.86 19.02 -10.19
CA GLU A 64 -3.82 18.83 -11.64
C GLU A 64 -3.09 17.55 -12.08
N MET A 65 -2.16 17.02 -11.27
CA MET A 65 -1.48 15.73 -11.55
C MET A 65 -2.18 14.53 -10.90
N VAL A 66 -3.04 14.75 -9.91
CA VAL A 66 -3.70 13.68 -9.14
C VAL A 66 -4.99 13.21 -9.83
N THR A 67 -5.69 14.12 -10.49
CA THR A 67 -6.84 13.80 -11.33
C THR A 67 -6.41 13.82 -12.79
N GLY A 68 -6.21 12.65 -13.39
CA GLY A 68 -6.07 12.47 -14.83
C GLY A 68 -7.34 12.88 -15.57
N THR A 69 -7.65 14.17 -15.58
CA THR A 69 -8.71 14.77 -16.37
C THR A 69 -8.25 14.71 -17.81
N ARG A 70 -8.66 13.64 -18.48
CA ARG A 70 -8.50 13.46 -19.91
C ARG A 70 -9.20 14.63 -20.59
N ARG A 71 -8.44 15.65 -21.00
CA ARG A 71 -8.93 16.69 -21.92
C ARG A 71 -9.26 15.99 -23.24
N THR A 72 -10.53 15.63 -23.43
CA THR A 72 -11.08 15.35 -24.74
C THR A 72 -11.30 16.69 -25.43
N SER A 73 -10.45 16.99 -26.41
CA SER A 73 -10.73 17.99 -27.45
C SER A 73 -11.23 17.27 -28.69
#